data_AF-A0A2V9S452-F1
#
_entry.id   AF-A0A2V9S452-F1
#
_cell.length_a   1.000
_cell.length_b   1.000
_cell.length_c   1.000
_cell.angle_alpha   90.00
_cell.angle_beta   90.00
_cell.angle_gamma   90.00
#
_symmetry.space_group_name_H-M   'P 1'
#
loop_
_entity.id
_entity.type
_entity.pdbx_description
1 polymer ?
#
loop_
_entity_poly.entity_id
_entity_poly.type
_entity_poly.pdbx_seq_one_letter_code
_entity_poly.pdbx_strand_id
1 'polypeptide(L)'
;MTINRRELLFGFAGATACATFSTLSFSQGPATDLRINADRLRQSLEGLSTYGRPAGGTFADGVSRTGFSDAIVAGRKYAMQLMRGAGMEARIDAAGNIFGLRAGSDHNLKPILFGSHIDSVPSGGNFDGDLGSLSAIEIIRTLNERNFTTRHPLQMAIWTDEEGTFAGSGSAAGLFQASDLNRVRDGMSIADGIRKLGGDPTRLAEARLSPGAFRCYLELHIEQGATLYKANVPIGVVEGIVSIDRYDVEIRGFANHAGTTPMKERHNALLAAAKLIETVQNVVTQEPGRQVGTVGKLEVFPNAVNVVPGLVKHSIELRDLSEEKIARLGDEIQKRAQEIAKETGTEIIMAKAEHDAPAVADPEMQTKSEAAAAGLGLKTMRLPSGAGQDAQMIAKAGPMGMIFVPSVDGISHSPKEFTRWEDCANGANVLLHTILLIDRTA
;
A
#
# COMPACT_ATOMS: atom_id res chain seq x y z
N MET A 1 -68.95 -21.74 51.80
CA MET A 1 -68.21 -22.71 52.63
C MET A 1 -67.03 -23.17 51.81
N THR A 2 -65.84 -22.74 52.23
CA THR A 2 -64.53 -22.95 51.61
C THR A 2 -64.14 -24.42 51.68
N ILE A 3 -63.78 -25.03 50.55
CA ILE A 3 -63.08 -26.32 50.51
C ILE A 3 -61.81 -26.15 49.69
N ASN A 4 -60.80 -26.88 50.17
CA ASN A 4 -59.38 -26.57 50.23
C ASN A 4 -58.60 -27.26 49.10
N ARG A 5 -57.42 -26.69 48.82
CA ARG A 5 -56.35 -27.17 47.95
C ARG A 5 -55.82 -28.53 48.41
N ARG A 6 -56.32 -29.62 47.84
CA ARG A 6 -55.63 -30.92 47.65
C ARG A 6 -56.65 -31.95 47.18
N GLU A 7 -56.84 -32.03 45.86
CA GLU A 7 -57.33 -33.20 45.11
C GLU A 7 -57.77 -32.71 43.72
N LEU A 8 -56.84 -32.72 42.76
CA LEU A 8 -57.11 -33.10 41.37
C LEU A 8 -55.76 -33.19 40.66
N LEU A 9 -55.01 -34.24 41.02
CA LEU A 9 -54.03 -34.84 40.13
C LEU A 9 -54.81 -35.75 39.19
N PHE A 10 -54.79 -35.42 37.89
CA PHE A 10 -54.62 -36.31 36.74
C PHE A 10 -55.36 -35.78 35.51
N GLY A 11 -54.60 -35.58 34.44
CA GLY A 11 -55.12 -35.40 33.08
C GLY A 11 -54.98 -33.99 32.57
N PHE A 12 -53.84 -33.67 31.96
CA PHE A 12 -53.77 -33.17 30.57
C PHE A 12 -52.29 -33.02 30.21
N ALA A 13 -51.81 -33.92 29.34
CA ALA A 13 -50.55 -33.78 28.65
C ALA A 13 -50.67 -32.57 27.71
N GLY A 14 -50.03 -31.45 28.09
CA GLY A 14 -49.89 -30.27 27.25
C GLY A 14 -48.72 -30.46 26.29
N ALA A 15 -49.03 -30.55 25.00
CA ALA A 15 -48.06 -30.62 23.92
C ALA A 15 -47.09 -29.43 23.95
N THR A 16 -45.81 -29.69 24.19
CA THR A 16 -44.74 -28.75 23.89
C THR A 16 -44.60 -28.66 22.38
N ALA A 17 -45.15 -27.59 21.80
CA ALA A 17 -44.84 -27.21 20.42
C ALA A 17 -43.36 -26.81 20.35
N CYS A 18 -42.49 -27.77 20.05
CA CYS A 18 -41.19 -27.48 19.48
C CYS A 18 -41.42 -26.85 18.11
N ALA A 19 -41.39 -25.53 18.06
CA ALA A 19 -41.24 -24.82 16.80
C ALA A 19 -39.85 -25.15 16.26
N THR A 20 -39.77 -26.20 15.44
CA THR A 20 -38.66 -26.40 14.51
C THR A 20 -38.70 -25.22 13.56
N PHE A 21 -37.88 -24.21 13.83
CA PHE A 21 -37.48 -23.26 12.80
C PHE A 21 -36.72 -24.07 11.76
N SER A 22 -37.44 -24.53 10.74
CA SER A 22 -36.85 -24.96 9.49
C SER A 22 -35.97 -23.81 9.03
N THR A 23 -34.66 -24.01 9.09
CA THR A 23 -33.70 -23.17 8.40
C THR A 23 -34.07 -23.24 6.93
N LEU A 24 -34.79 -22.23 6.46
CA LEU A 24 -34.93 -21.96 5.04
C LEU A 24 -33.51 -21.70 4.55
N SER A 25 -32.85 -22.76 4.09
CA SER A 25 -31.62 -22.68 3.32
C SER A 25 -32.01 -22.04 1.99
N PHE A 26 -31.97 -20.72 1.96
CA PHE A 26 -31.89 -20.00 0.71
C PHE A 26 -30.62 -20.51 0.03
N SER A 27 -30.79 -21.23 -1.07
CA SER A 27 -29.70 -21.57 -1.98
C SER A 27 -28.89 -20.30 -2.22
N GLN A 28 -27.69 -20.21 -1.64
CA GLN A 28 -26.76 -19.15 -1.99
C GLN A 28 -26.55 -19.25 -3.51
N GLY A 29 -26.71 -18.14 -4.23
CA GLY A 29 -26.38 -18.12 -5.65
C GLY A 29 -24.92 -18.58 -5.85
N PRO A 30 -24.59 -19.17 -7.01
CA PRO A 30 -23.23 -19.62 -7.25
C PRO A 30 -22.26 -18.45 -7.06
N ALA A 31 -21.25 -18.64 -6.21
CA ALA A 31 -20.28 -17.58 -5.87
C ALA A 31 -19.58 -16.99 -7.10
N THR A 32 -19.53 -17.73 -8.23
CA THR A 32 -18.96 -17.30 -9.52
C THR A 32 -19.68 -16.09 -10.13
N ASP A 33 -20.94 -15.86 -9.76
CA ASP A 33 -21.77 -14.82 -10.37
C ASP A 33 -21.80 -13.52 -9.54
N LEU A 34 -21.15 -13.51 -8.37
CA LEU A 34 -21.04 -12.32 -7.55
C LEU A 34 -20.22 -11.26 -8.27
N ARG A 35 -20.76 -10.04 -8.31
CA ARG A 35 -20.11 -8.85 -8.86
C ARG A 35 -20.36 -7.67 -7.95
N ILE A 36 -19.34 -6.84 -7.77
CA ILE A 36 -19.47 -5.55 -7.09
C ILE A 36 -20.39 -4.61 -7.87
N ASN A 37 -20.95 -3.60 -7.20
CA ASN A 37 -21.67 -2.52 -7.87
C ASN A 37 -20.68 -1.43 -8.32
N ALA A 38 -20.34 -1.42 -9.62
CA ALA A 38 -19.34 -0.51 -10.17
C ALA A 38 -19.73 0.98 -10.05
N ASP A 39 -21.01 1.30 -10.27
CA ASP A 39 -21.50 2.68 -10.15
C ASP A 39 -21.41 3.18 -8.71
N ARG A 40 -21.69 2.31 -7.73
CA ARG A 40 -21.59 2.67 -6.31
C ARG A 40 -20.14 2.81 -5.85
N LEU A 41 -19.23 1.97 -6.35
CA LEU A 41 -17.79 2.15 -6.12
C LEU A 41 -17.32 3.49 -6.67
N ARG A 42 -17.68 3.81 -7.92
CA ARG A 42 -17.39 5.10 -8.54
C ARG A 42 -17.94 6.27 -7.72
N GLN A 43 -19.21 6.22 -7.31
CA GLN A 43 -19.81 7.28 -6.46
C GLN A 43 -19.09 7.43 -5.12
N SER A 44 -18.60 6.32 -4.55
CA SER A 44 -17.84 6.36 -3.30
C SER A 44 -16.48 7.04 -3.49
N LEU A 45 -15.78 6.75 -4.59
CA LEU A 45 -14.51 7.40 -4.97
C LEU A 45 -14.70 8.88 -5.27
N GLU A 46 -15.71 9.22 -6.09
CA GLU A 46 -16.08 10.61 -6.37
C GLU A 46 -16.49 11.36 -5.09
N GLY A 47 -17.16 10.71 -4.15
CA GLY A 47 -17.51 11.29 -2.86
C GLY A 47 -16.30 11.55 -1.95
N LEU A 48 -15.39 10.57 -1.84
CA LEU A 48 -14.16 10.72 -1.05
C LEU A 48 -13.26 11.82 -1.62
N SER A 49 -13.16 11.91 -2.95
CA SER A 49 -12.37 12.93 -3.64
C SER A 49 -12.81 14.37 -3.39
N THR A 50 -13.95 14.61 -2.72
CA THR A 50 -14.35 15.96 -2.30
C THR A 50 -13.55 16.47 -1.09
N TYR A 51 -12.98 15.55 -0.29
CA TYR A 51 -12.18 15.88 0.88
C TYR A 51 -10.70 15.97 0.48
N GLY A 52 -10.14 17.18 0.53
CA GLY A 52 -8.79 17.49 0.07
C GLY A 52 -8.73 18.06 -1.34
N ARG A 53 -9.86 18.17 -2.04
CA ARG A 53 -9.93 18.83 -3.36
C ARG A 53 -9.65 20.32 -3.24
N PRO A 54 -8.92 20.93 -4.19
CA PRO A 54 -8.79 22.38 -4.27
C PRO A 54 -10.16 23.08 -4.33
N ALA A 55 -10.27 24.25 -3.69
CA ALA A 55 -11.51 25.02 -3.70
C ALA A 55 -11.92 25.42 -5.13
N GLY A 56 -13.17 25.14 -5.50
CA GLY A 56 -13.68 25.34 -6.86
C GLY A 56 -13.22 24.29 -7.89
N GLY A 57 -12.44 23.30 -7.46
CA GLY A 57 -11.96 22.21 -8.30
C GLY A 57 -13.00 21.12 -8.58
N THR A 58 -12.63 20.25 -9.51
CA THR A 58 -13.36 19.08 -9.98
C THR A 58 -12.62 17.79 -9.61
N PHE A 59 -13.16 16.62 -9.97
CA PHE A 59 -12.47 15.35 -9.78
C PHE A 59 -11.08 15.34 -10.45
N ALA A 60 -10.93 16.00 -11.61
CA ALA A 60 -9.68 16.05 -12.36
C ALA A 60 -8.56 16.89 -11.69
N ASP A 61 -8.89 17.65 -10.65
CA ASP A 61 -7.93 18.50 -9.92
C ASP A 61 -7.25 17.78 -8.76
N GLY A 62 -7.54 16.48 -8.58
CA GLY A 62 -6.92 15.63 -7.57
C GLY A 62 -7.26 16.05 -6.13
N VAL A 63 -6.45 15.56 -5.18
CA VAL A 63 -6.61 15.86 -3.76
C VAL A 63 -5.28 16.13 -3.04
N SER A 64 -5.36 16.90 -1.97
CA SER A 64 -4.32 17.01 -0.94
C SER A 64 -4.94 16.60 0.39
N ARG A 65 -4.96 15.29 0.64
CA ARG A 65 -5.50 14.67 1.84
C ARG A 65 -4.38 14.02 2.65
N THR A 66 -3.37 14.81 3.01
CA THR A 66 -2.18 14.32 3.73
C THR A 66 -2.52 13.78 5.12
N GLY A 67 -1.72 12.82 5.62
CA GLY A 67 -2.06 11.90 6.70
C GLY A 67 -2.54 12.49 8.03
N PHE A 68 -2.27 13.76 8.35
CA PHE A 68 -2.78 14.43 9.57
C PHE A 68 -3.53 15.76 9.32
N SER A 69 -3.86 16.04 8.06
CA SER A 69 -4.63 17.22 7.65
C SER A 69 -6.08 17.23 8.17
N ASP A 70 -6.79 18.35 8.06
CA ASP A 70 -8.23 18.37 8.34
C ASP A 70 -9.03 17.64 7.23
N ALA A 71 -8.48 17.60 6.01
CA ALA A 71 -9.05 16.89 4.89
C ALA A 71 -9.11 15.38 5.16
N ILE A 72 -8.06 14.77 5.72
CA ILE A 72 -8.07 13.34 6.05
C ILE A 72 -9.02 13.04 7.20
N VAL A 73 -9.16 13.92 8.19
CA VAL A 73 -10.17 13.77 9.26
C VAL A 73 -11.59 13.72 8.66
N ALA A 74 -11.89 14.60 7.69
CA ALA A 74 -13.17 14.61 7.01
C ALA A 74 -13.37 13.38 6.09
N GLY A 75 -12.35 13.00 5.33
CA GLY A 75 -12.37 11.81 4.45
C GLY A 75 -12.55 10.50 5.24
N ARG A 76 -11.86 10.36 6.39
CA ARG A 76 -12.05 9.25 7.32
C ARG A 76 -13.46 9.19 7.87
N LYS A 77 -14.05 10.33 8.25
CA LYS A 77 -15.45 10.38 8.68
C LYS A 77 -16.40 9.88 7.58
N TYR A 78 -16.16 10.28 6.33
CA TYR A 78 -16.91 9.81 5.18
C TYR A 78 -16.76 8.30 4.97
N ALA A 79 -15.53 7.77 4.98
CA ALA A 79 -15.27 6.34 4.86
C ALA A 79 -15.96 5.53 5.97
N MET A 80 -15.90 5.98 7.23
CA MET A 80 -16.61 5.35 8.34
C MET A 80 -18.14 5.41 8.19
N GLN A 81 -18.71 6.47 7.59
CA GLN A 81 -20.14 6.51 7.26
C GLN A 81 -20.48 5.47 6.20
N LEU A 82 -19.64 5.33 5.17
CA LEU A 82 -19.82 4.29 4.15
C LEU A 82 -19.75 2.88 4.77
N MET A 83 -18.82 2.65 5.69
CA MET A 83 -18.69 1.38 6.41
C MET A 83 -19.93 1.06 7.24
N ARG A 84 -20.46 2.02 8.00
CA ARG A 84 -21.71 1.85 8.76
C ARG A 84 -22.89 1.57 7.84
N GLY A 85 -22.98 2.27 6.71
CA GLY A 85 -24.00 1.99 5.67
C GLY A 85 -23.86 0.60 5.03
N ALA A 86 -22.68 -0.01 5.09
CA ALA A 86 -22.46 -1.39 4.67
C ALA A 86 -22.82 -2.43 5.75
N GLY A 87 -23.25 -2.01 6.94
CA GLY A 87 -23.54 -2.89 8.08
C GLY A 87 -22.31 -3.26 8.93
N MET A 88 -21.20 -2.51 8.83
CA MET A 88 -20.02 -2.71 9.67
C MET A 88 -19.99 -1.76 10.88
N GLU A 89 -19.46 -2.25 12.00
CA GLU A 89 -18.99 -1.39 13.08
C GLU A 89 -17.58 -0.90 12.76
N ALA A 90 -17.45 0.39 12.40
CA ALA A 90 -16.15 1.00 12.17
C ALA A 90 -15.48 1.37 13.51
N ARG A 91 -14.28 0.84 13.76
CA ARG A 91 -13.49 1.06 14.99
C ARG A 91 -12.13 1.66 14.67
N ILE A 92 -11.68 2.58 15.51
CA ILE A 92 -10.34 3.17 15.42
C ILE A 92 -9.45 2.49 16.46
N ASP A 93 -8.27 2.02 16.07
CA ASP A 93 -7.29 1.43 16.99
C ASP A 93 -6.34 2.48 17.62
N ALA A 94 -5.37 2.02 18.41
CA ALA A 94 -4.41 2.90 19.07
C ALA A 94 -3.46 3.63 18.08
N ALA A 95 -3.22 3.10 16.89
CA ALA A 95 -2.41 3.74 15.84
C ALA A 95 -3.24 4.65 14.93
N GLY A 96 -4.56 4.71 15.13
CA GLY A 96 -5.47 5.47 14.28
C GLY A 96 -5.95 4.68 13.06
N ASN A 97 -5.64 3.40 12.90
CA ASN A 97 -6.19 2.58 11.83
C ASN A 97 -7.70 2.43 11.99
N ILE A 98 -8.43 2.37 10.88
CA ILE A 98 -9.87 2.10 10.91
C ILE A 98 -10.10 0.66 10.48
N PHE A 99 -10.75 -0.12 11.33
CA PHE A 99 -11.15 -1.49 11.03
C PHE A 99 -12.66 -1.65 10.93
N GLY A 100 -13.09 -2.54 10.04
CA GLY A 100 -14.46 -3.03 9.96
C GLY A 100 -14.47 -4.54 9.89
N LEU A 101 -15.13 -5.19 10.85
CA LEU A 101 -15.23 -6.65 10.89
C LEU A 101 -16.61 -7.10 10.41
N ARG A 102 -16.61 -8.04 9.46
CA ARG A 102 -17.77 -8.81 9.05
C ARG A 102 -17.57 -10.26 9.51
N ALA A 103 -18.49 -10.75 10.34
CA ALA A 103 -18.41 -12.11 10.87
C ALA A 103 -18.48 -13.17 9.75
N GLY A 104 -17.69 -14.21 9.89
CA GLY A 104 -17.79 -15.45 9.11
C GLY A 104 -18.65 -16.50 9.81
N SER A 105 -18.92 -17.61 9.15
CA SER A 105 -19.67 -18.73 9.73
C SER A 105 -18.84 -19.59 10.69
N ASP A 106 -17.51 -19.55 10.61
CA ASP A 106 -16.61 -20.29 11.49
C ASP A 106 -15.75 -19.32 12.31
N HIS A 107 -16.02 -19.28 13.61
CA HIS A 107 -15.35 -18.36 14.54
C HIS A 107 -13.93 -18.81 14.90
N ASN A 108 -13.52 -20.03 14.53
CA ASN A 108 -12.17 -20.53 14.77
C ASN A 108 -11.19 -20.14 13.66
N LEU A 109 -11.70 -19.74 12.49
CA LEU A 109 -10.87 -19.31 11.38
C LEU A 109 -10.36 -17.89 11.58
N LYS A 110 -9.11 -17.66 11.15
CA LYS A 110 -8.48 -16.34 11.21
C LYS A 110 -9.10 -15.40 10.19
N PRO A 111 -9.24 -14.09 10.47
CA PRO A 111 -9.79 -13.16 9.50
C PRO A 111 -8.95 -13.10 8.23
N ILE A 112 -9.61 -12.92 7.09
CA ILE A 112 -8.96 -12.42 5.87
C ILE A 112 -8.95 -10.90 5.98
N LEU A 113 -7.74 -10.32 6.03
CA LEU A 113 -7.51 -8.88 6.12
C LEU A 113 -7.41 -8.30 4.70
N PHE A 114 -8.01 -7.15 4.43
CA PHE A 114 -7.89 -6.49 3.13
C PHE A 114 -8.21 -5.01 3.23
N GLY A 115 -7.62 -4.20 2.36
CA GLY A 115 -7.74 -2.75 2.45
C GLY A 115 -6.56 -2.06 1.81
N SER A 116 -6.41 -0.78 2.17
CA SER A 116 -5.29 0.07 1.77
C SER A 116 -5.32 1.35 2.65
N HIS A 117 -4.84 2.47 2.14
CA HIS A 117 -4.92 3.79 2.77
C HIS A 117 -5.99 4.67 2.12
N ILE A 118 -6.21 5.86 2.70
CA ILE A 118 -6.97 6.94 2.04
C ILE A 118 -6.30 8.30 2.21
N ASP A 119 -5.14 8.41 2.85
CA ASP A 119 -4.34 9.63 2.76
C ASP A 119 -3.64 9.72 1.41
N SER A 120 -3.23 10.92 1.02
CA SER A 120 -2.56 11.19 -0.26
C SER A 120 -1.32 12.05 -0.07
N VAL A 121 -0.40 12.02 -1.04
CA VAL A 121 0.56 13.11 -1.21
C VAL A 121 -0.12 14.47 -1.47
N PRO A 122 0.59 15.60 -1.27
CA PRO A 122 0.14 16.90 -1.75
C PRO A 122 -0.08 16.90 -3.26
N SER A 123 -1.24 17.39 -3.70
CA SER A 123 -1.67 17.37 -5.11
C SER A 123 -1.60 15.97 -5.76
N GLY A 124 -2.01 14.94 -5.01
CA GLY A 124 -2.11 13.57 -5.49
C GLY A 124 -3.34 13.31 -6.37
N GLY A 125 -3.48 12.06 -6.81
CA GLY A 125 -4.64 11.58 -7.54
C GLY A 125 -5.80 11.15 -6.64
N ASN A 126 -6.80 10.51 -7.23
CA ASN A 126 -8.03 10.07 -6.54
C ASN A 126 -8.17 8.53 -6.47
N PHE A 127 -7.11 7.79 -6.79
CA PHE A 127 -7.14 6.33 -6.87
C PHE A 127 -6.07 5.67 -6.01
N ASP A 128 -4.90 6.31 -5.84
CA ASP A 128 -3.84 5.92 -4.91
C ASP A 128 -4.40 5.70 -3.49
N GLY A 129 -4.27 4.48 -2.96
CA GLY A 129 -4.94 3.98 -1.75
C GLY A 129 -6.47 3.89 -1.81
N ASP A 130 -7.12 4.96 -2.25
CA ASP A 130 -8.57 5.14 -2.28
C ASP A 130 -9.29 3.99 -2.98
N LEU A 131 -8.74 3.50 -4.09
CA LEU A 131 -9.32 2.38 -4.83
C LEU A 131 -9.39 1.12 -3.96
N GLY A 132 -8.32 0.76 -3.26
CA GLY A 132 -8.28 -0.42 -2.41
C GLY A 132 -9.24 -0.32 -1.24
N SER A 133 -9.19 0.80 -0.53
CA SER A 133 -10.03 1.08 0.64
C SER A 133 -11.53 1.09 0.31
N LEU A 134 -11.93 1.76 -0.78
CA LEU A 134 -13.35 1.84 -1.15
C LEU A 134 -13.86 0.56 -1.83
N SER A 135 -12.98 -0.18 -2.51
CA SER A 135 -13.31 -1.53 -3.00
C SER A 135 -13.57 -2.49 -1.84
N ALA A 136 -12.80 -2.40 -0.75
CA ALA A 136 -13.02 -3.24 0.43
C ALA A 136 -14.41 -3.02 1.05
N ILE A 137 -14.84 -1.75 1.15
CA ILE A 137 -16.20 -1.40 1.61
C ILE A 137 -17.25 -1.96 0.65
N GLU A 138 -17.06 -1.78 -0.66
CA GLU A 138 -18.01 -2.24 -1.68
C GLU A 138 -18.15 -3.77 -1.72
N ILE A 139 -17.06 -4.50 -1.50
CA ILE A 139 -17.06 -5.96 -1.37
C ILE A 139 -17.96 -6.39 -0.20
N ILE A 140 -17.78 -5.79 0.98
CA ILE A 140 -18.59 -6.12 2.15
C ILE A 140 -20.07 -5.78 1.90
N ARG A 141 -20.38 -4.64 1.28
CA ARG A 141 -21.74 -4.28 0.87
C ARG A 141 -22.35 -5.33 -0.04
N THR A 142 -21.63 -5.70 -1.09
CA THR A 142 -22.08 -6.69 -2.09
C THR A 142 -22.40 -8.02 -1.42
N LEU A 143 -21.52 -8.51 -0.55
CA LEU A 143 -21.75 -9.77 0.16
C LEU A 143 -22.97 -9.70 1.09
N ASN A 144 -23.18 -8.57 1.76
CA ASN A 144 -24.35 -8.35 2.62
C ASN A 144 -25.65 -8.27 1.83
N GLU A 145 -25.69 -7.50 0.74
CA GLU A 145 -26.87 -7.37 -0.13
C GLU A 145 -27.26 -8.70 -0.79
N ARG A 146 -26.27 -9.57 -1.04
CA ARG A 146 -26.48 -10.90 -1.61
C ARG A 146 -26.70 -11.98 -0.55
N ASN A 147 -26.72 -11.62 0.74
CA ASN A 147 -26.83 -12.55 1.87
C ASN A 147 -25.80 -13.70 1.78
N PHE A 148 -24.58 -13.41 1.32
CA PHE A 148 -23.52 -14.40 1.13
C PHE A 148 -22.64 -14.47 2.37
N THR A 149 -22.62 -15.60 3.08
CA THR A 149 -21.80 -15.78 4.28
C THR A 149 -20.50 -16.51 3.95
N THR A 150 -19.36 -15.89 4.28
CA THR A 150 -18.02 -16.50 4.18
C THR A 150 -17.75 -17.40 5.38
N ARG A 151 -16.83 -18.36 5.25
CA ARG A 151 -16.36 -19.18 6.38
C ARG A 151 -15.52 -18.33 7.33
N HIS A 152 -14.50 -17.67 6.80
CA HIS A 152 -13.63 -16.78 7.54
C HIS A 152 -14.34 -15.46 7.84
N PRO A 153 -14.03 -14.84 8.99
CA PRO A 153 -14.30 -13.42 9.19
C PRO A 153 -13.57 -12.59 8.13
N LEU A 154 -14.21 -11.52 7.67
CA LEU A 154 -13.62 -10.55 6.74
C LEU A 154 -13.35 -9.28 7.53
N GLN A 155 -12.07 -8.89 7.63
CA GLN A 155 -11.68 -7.66 8.31
C GLN A 155 -11.14 -6.70 7.28
N MET A 156 -11.81 -5.57 7.08
CA MET A 156 -11.25 -4.49 6.28
C MET A 156 -10.41 -3.54 7.13
N ALA A 157 -9.36 -2.97 6.55
CA ALA A 157 -8.51 -1.96 7.17
C ALA A 157 -8.43 -0.70 6.28
N ILE A 158 -8.39 0.47 6.92
CA ILE A 158 -7.88 1.70 6.33
C ILE A 158 -6.68 2.11 7.18
N TRP A 159 -5.49 1.98 6.59
CA TRP A 159 -4.24 2.29 7.25
C TRP A 159 -4.01 3.80 7.34
N THR A 160 -3.19 4.18 8.32
CA THR A 160 -2.93 5.58 8.66
C THR A 160 -1.58 6.04 8.14
N ASP A 161 -1.57 7.13 7.37
CA ASP A 161 -0.37 7.87 6.94
C ASP A 161 0.62 6.98 6.17
N GLU A 162 0.10 6.23 5.20
CA GLU A 162 0.89 5.40 4.28
C GLU A 162 1.88 6.27 3.50
N GLU A 163 1.38 7.36 2.91
CA GLU A 163 2.11 8.31 2.03
C GLU A 163 3.16 9.15 2.79
N GLY A 164 3.31 8.89 4.08
CA GLY A 164 4.21 9.58 4.97
C GLY A 164 5.19 8.66 5.64
N THR A 165 4.65 7.88 6.57
CA THR A 165 5.46 7.25 7.62
C THR A 165 5.06 5.80 7.88
N PHE A 166 4.01 5.30 7.21
CA PHE A 166 3.38 4.03 7.51
C PHE A 166 3.00 3.90 8.99
N ALA A 167 2.58 5.00 9.64
CA ALA A 167 2.29 5.01 11.06
C ALA A 167 1.27 3.92 11.44
N GLY A 168 0.27 3.70 10.59
CA GLY A 168 -0.76 2.70 10.77
C GLY A 168 -0.29 1.26 10.61
N SER A 169 0.08 0.87 9.39
CA SER A 169 0.50 -0.49 9.05
C SER A 169 1.84 -0.87 9.69
N GLY A 170 2.77 0.08 9.81
CA GLY A 170 4.02 -0.10 10.54
C GLY A 170 3.81 -0.36 12.03
N SER A 171 2.86 0.32 12.68
CA SER A 171 2.47 0.00 14.08
C SER A 171 1.83 -1.38 14.18
N ALA A 172 0.95 -1.72 13.23
CA ALA A 172 0.33 -3.03 13.17
C ALA A 172 1.35 -4.16 12.97
N ALA A 173 2.41 -3.93 12.21
CA ALA A 173 3.53 -4.85 12.03
C ALA A 173 4.53 -4.86 13.20
N GLY A 174 4.42 -3.91 14.14
CA GLY A 174 5.35 -3.75 15.26
C GLY A 174 6.72 -3.17 14.86
N LEU A 175 6.76 -2.42 13.76
CA LEU A 175 7.96 -1.76 13.22
C LEU A 175 8.12 -0.33 13.75
N PHE A 176 7.03 0.30 14.18
CA PHE A 176 7.03 1.67 14.67
C PHE A 176 7.60 1.78 16.10
N GLN A 177 8.67 2.56 16.29
CA GLN A 177 9.33 2.75 17.58
C GLN A 177 8.86 4.03 18.28
N ALA A 178 9.12 4.13 19.59
CA ALA A 178 8.79 5.33 20.36
C ALA A 178 9.52 6.59 19.84
N SER A 179 10.71 6.43 19.25
CA SER A 179 11.44 7.53 18.60
C SER A 179 10.73 8.07 17.36
N ASP A 180 10.01 7.23 16.63
CA ASP A 180 9.31 7.63 15.42
C ASP A 180 8.16 8.60 15.74
N LEU A 181 7.49 8.41 16.88
CA LEU A 181 6.40 9.26 17.35
C LEU A 181 6.78 10.74 17.49
N ASN A 182 8.06 11.05 17.73
CA ASN A 182 8.58 12.41 17.87
C ASN A 182 8.95 13.06 16.55
N ARG A 183 8.95 12.32 15.43
CA ARG A 183 9.24 12.87 14.10
C ARG A 183 8.16 13.90 13.76
N VAL A 184 8.60 15.06 13.27
CA VAL A 184 7.72 16.17 12.89
C VAL A 184 7.60 16.21 11.37
N ARG A 185 6.37 16.22 10.87
CA ARG A 185 6.01 16.41 9.47
C ARG A 185 4.99 17.53 9.37
N ASP A 186 5.23 18.49 8.48
CA ASP A 186 4.34 19.64 8.26
C ASP A 186 3.93 20.38 9.55
N GLY A 187 4.87 20.47 10.51
CA GLY A 187 4.68 21.15 11.78
C GLY A 187 3.94 20.35 12.86
N MET A 188 3.62 19.08 12.62
CA MET A 188 2.95 18.19 13.58
C MET A 188 3.80 16.94 13.87
N SER A 189 3.88 16.54 15.14
CA SER A 189 4.49 15.25 15.50
C SER A 189 3.59 14.10 15.08
N ILE A 190 4.16 12.93 14.75
CA ILE A 190 3.35 11.75 14.43
C ILE A 190 2.43 11.38 15.61
N ALA A 191 2.91 11.52 16.85
CA ALA A 191 2.08 11.30 18.04
C ALA A 191 0.82 12.20 18.06
N ASP A 192 0.98 13.49 17.80
CA ASP A 192 -0.17 14.42 17.76
C ASP A 192 -1.07 14.15 16.56
N GLY A 193 -0.49 13.74 15.44
CA GLY A 193 -1.21 13.26 14.27
C GLY A 193 -2.13 12.08 14.59
N ILE A 194 -1.60 11.02 15.20
CA ILE A 194 -2.38 9.84 15.64
C ILE A 194 -3.50 10.26 16.60
N ARG A 195 -3.22 11.13 17.59
CA ARG A 195 -4.25 11.65 18.51
C ARG A 195 -5.36 12.38 17.76
N LYS A 196 -5.00 13.23 16.79
CA LYS A 196 -5.94 13.97 15.96
C LYS A 196 -6.86 13.04 15.16
N LEU A 197 -6.35 11.89 14.73
CA LEU A 197 -7.12 10.87 14.00
C LEU A 197 -7.95 9.95 14.90
N GLY A 198 -7.91 10.14 16.22
CA GLY A 198 -8.65 9.38 17.22
C GLY A 198 -7.92 8.18 17.79
N GLY A 199 -6.63 8.00 17.48
CA GLY A 199 -5.77 6.99 18.09
C GLY A 199 -5.18 7.44 19.43
N ASP A 200 -4.38 6.56 20.03
CA ASP A 200 -3.68 6.79 21.29
C ASP A 200 -2.23 6.30 21.20
N PRO A 201 -1.26 7.19 20.94
CA PRO A 201 0.15 6.85 20.83
C PRO A 201 0.74 6.19 22.08
N THR A 202 0.13 6.40 23.25
CA THR A 202 0.60 5.79 24.51
C THR A 202 0.27 4.30 24.59
N ARG A 203 -0.65 3.84 23.73
CA ARG A 203 -1.14 2.46 23.65
C ARG A 203 -0.78 1.79 22.32
N LEU A 204 0.21 2.30 21.60
CA LEU A 204 0.57 1.84 20.25
C LEU A 204 0.86 0.33 20.17
N ALA A 205 1.38 -0.25 21.24
CA ALA A 205 1.60 -1.69 21.35
C ALA A 205 0.31 -2.52 21.19
N GLU A 206 -0.86 -1.97 21.48
CA GLU A 206 -2.16 -2.63 21.29
C GLU A 206 -2.60 -2.70 19.82
N ALA A 207 -2.07 -1.83 18.95
CA ALA A 207 -2.34 -1.88 17.51
C ALA A 207 -1.60 -3.03 16.81
N ARG A 208 -0.60 -3.61 17.47
CA ARG A 208 0.24 -4.66 16.90
C ARG A 208 -0.56 -5.94 16.65
N LEU A 209 -0.51 -6.43 15.41
CA LEU A 209 -1.01 -7.74 15.03
C LEU A 209 -0.05 -8.81 15.55
N SER A 210 -0.59 -9.79 16.27
CA SER A 210 0.19 -10.96 16.68
C SER A 210 0.51 -11.84 15.47
N PRO A 211 1.67 -12.53 15.44
CA PRO A 211 1.95 -13.52 14.40
C PRO A 211 0.80 -14.55 14.29
N GLY A 212 0.29 -14.76 13.08
CA GLY A 212 -0.85 -15.66 12.82
C GLY A 212 -2.22 -15.11 13.27
N ALA A 213 -2.34 -13.79 13.50
CA ALA A 213 -3.62 -13.16 13.83
C ALA A 213 -4.62 -13.14 12.66
N PHE A 214 -4.16 -13.25 11.42
CA PHE A 214 -4.96 -13.24 10.20
C PHE A 214 -4.51 -14.34 9.23
N ARG A 215 -5.39 -14.75 8.31
CA ARG A 215 -5.10 -15.80 7.30
C ARG A 215 -4.18 -15.30 6.19
N CYS A 216 -4.45 -14.09 5.71
CA CYS A 216 -3.67 -13.34 4.73
C CYS A 216 -4.11 -11.87 4.72
N TYR A 217 -3.28 -11.01 4.14
CA TYR A 217 -3.62 -9.64 3.78
C TYR A 217 -3.70 -9.49 2.26
N LEU A 218 -4.76 -8.86 1.74
CA LEU A 218 -4.91 -8.56 0.33
C LEU A 218 -5.10 -7.06 0.10
N GLU A 219 -4.32 -6.51 -0.82
CA GLU A 219 -4.40 -5.09 -1.18
C GLU A 219 -4.64 -4.94 -2.68
N LEU A 220 -5.72 -4.24 -3.03
CA LEU A 220 -5.97 -3.78 -4.40
C LEU A 220 -5.41 -2.38 -4.51
N HIS A 221 -4.60 -2.14 -5.52
CA HIS A 221 -3.98 -0.85 -5.74
C HIS A 221 -3.88 -0.54 -7.24
N ILE A 222 -3.67 0.73 -7.59
CA ILE A 222 -3.25 1.10 -8.94
C ILE A 222 -1.77 0.73 -9.14
N GLU A 223 -1.36 0.43 -10.37
CA GLU A 223 0.04 0.06 -10.64
C GLU A 223 1.03 1.18 -10.30
N GLN A 224 0.61 2.44 -10.46
CA GLN A 224 1.45 3.65 -10.41
C GLN A 224 2.52 3.70 -11.52
N GLY A 225 2.76 2.59 -12.23
CA GLY A 225 3.52 2.46 -13.46
C GLY A 225 2.65 2.28 -14.70
N ALA A 226 3.30 2.23 -15.87
CA ALA A 226 2.63 2.14 -17.17
C ALA A 226 2.63 0.73 -17.78
N THR A 227 3.09 -0.30 -17.06
CA THR A 227 3.36 -1.64 -17.61
C THR A 227 2.08 -2.31 -18.07
N LEU A 228 1.07 -2.38 -17.20
CA LEU A 228 -0.23 -2.96 -17.49
C LEU A 228 -0.96 -2.16 -18.57
N TYR A 229 -0.91 -0.84 -18.48
CA TYR A 229 -1.52 0.06 -19.47
C TYR A 229 -0.91 -0.12 -20.86
N LYS A 230 0.43 -0.10 -20.98
CA LYS A 230 1.13 -0.31 -22.27
C LYS A 230 0.95 -1.73 -22.80
N ALA A 231 0.85 -2.72 -21.93
CA ALA A 231 0.61 -4.12 -22.30
C ALA A 231 -0.87 -4.43 -22.59
N ASN A 232 -1.78 -3.49 -22.30
CA ASN A 232 -3.22 -3.69 -22.36
C ASN A 232 -3.68 -4.94 -21.57
N VAL A 233 -3.15 -5.08 -20.34
CA VAL A 233 -3.49 -6.16 -19.40
C VAL A 233 -4.25 -5.54 -18.23
N PRO A 234 -5.49 -5.97 -17.94
CA PRO A 234 -6.35 -5.31 -16.95
C PRO A 234 -5.97 -5.61 -15.49
N ILE A 235 -5.20 -6.67 -15.24
CA ILE A 235 -4.89 -7.13 -13.88
C ILE A 235 -3.41 -7.46 -13.75
N GLY A 236 -2.75 -6.81 -12.81
CA GLY A 236 -1.44 -7.18 -12.31
C GLY A 236 -1.54 -8.10 -11.10
N VAL A 237 -0.79 -9.19 -11.09
CA VAL A 237 -0.63 -10.06 -9.93
C VAL A 237 0.75 -9.78 -9.36
N VAL A 238 0.79 -9.13 -8.20
CA VAL A 238 2.05 -8.57 -7.69
C VAL A 238 2.94 -9.69 -7.15
N GLU A 239 4.20 -9.71 -7.61
CA GLU A 239 5.21 -10.69 -7.19
C GLU A 239 5.78 -10.37 -5.80
N GLY A 240 5.77 -9.08 -5.47
CA GLY A 240 6.23 -8.51 -4.21
C GLY A 240 6.52 -7.03 -4.37
N ILE A 241 6.87 -6.38 -3.28
CA ILE A 241 7.40 -5.00 -3.27
C ILE A 241 8.92 -5.09 -3.26
N VAL A 242 9.56 -4.34 -4.15
CA VAL A 242 11.01 -4.38 -4.38
C VAL A 242 11.80 -4.03 -3.11
N SER A 243 13.00 -4.61 -3.02
CA SER A 243 14.04 -4.14 -2.11
C SER A 243 14.62 -2.83 -2.61
N ILE A 244 15.09 -1.99 -1.68
CA ILE A 244 15.70 -0.70 -1.98
C ILE A 244 17.03 -0.60 -1.25
N ASP A 245 18.09 -0.28 -1.99
CA ASP A 245 19.36 0.18 -1.42
C ASP A 245 19.55 1.66 -1.77
N ARG A 246 19.80 2.49 -0.77
CA ARG A 246 20.21 3.90 -0.97
C ARG A 246 21.64 4.11 -0.53
N TYR A 247 22.36 4.88 -1.35
CA TYR A 247 23.74 5.27 -1.09
C TYR A 247 23.86 6.79 -1.08
N ASP A 248 24.51 7.31 -0.04
CA ASP A 248 25.01 8.67 -0.02
C ASP A 248 26.39 8.70 -0.65
N VAL A 249 26.56 9.55 -1.66
CA VAL A 249 27.82 9.71 -2.38
C VAL A 249 28.38 11.10 -2.16
N GLU A 250 29.64 11.15 -1.75
CA GLU A 250 30.43 12.36 -1.59
C GLU A 250 31.69 12.28 -2.46
N ILE A 251 31.82 13.24 -3.37
CA ILE A 251 32.93 13.32 -4.31
C ILE A 251 33.75 14.57 -4.00
N ARG A 252 34.98 14.38 -3.54
CA ARG A 252 35.90 15.45 -3.16
C ARG A 252 36.96 15.63 -4.25
N GLY A 253 37.01 16.85 -4.76
CA GLY A 253 38.03 17.32 -5.69
C GLY A 253 38.75 18.53 -5.11
N PHE A 254 39.07 19.49 -5.96
CA PHE A 254 39.71 20.73 -5.53
C PHE A 254 39.13 21.94 -6.26
N ALA A 255 38.54 22.85 -5.50
CA ALA A 255 37.95 24.05 -6.07
C ALA A 255 39.04 25.03 -6.52
N ASN A 256 38.96 25.50 -7.77
CA ASN A 256 39.94 26.45 -8.31
C ASN A 256 39.36 27.26 -9.47
N HIS A 257 40.07 28.29 -9.92
CA HIS A 257 39.60 29.21 -10.95
C HIS A 257 39.55 28.56 -12.34
N ALA A 258 38.36 28.54 -12.96
CA ALA A 258 38.11 27.80 -14.20
C ALA A 258 38.89 28.33 -15.42
N GLY A 259 39.36 29.58 -15.40
CA GLY A 259 40.15 30.16 -16.50
C GLY A 259 41.66 29.94 -16.38
N THR A 260 42.18 29.74 -15.16
CA THR A 260 43.64 29.76 -14.90
C THR A 260 44.18 28.40 -14.50
N THR A 261 43.34 27.47 -14.04
CA THR A 261 43.76 26.09 -13.75
C THR A 261 43.83 25.27 -15.06
N PRO A 262 45.02 24.82 -15.49
CA PRO A 262 45.17 23.97 -16.67
C PRO A 262 44.39 22.66 -16.54
N MET A 263 43.87 22.11 -17.65
CA MET A 263 43.01 20.92 -17.63
C MET A 263 43.65 19.70 -16.94
N LYS A 264 44.96 19.50 -17.12
CA LYS A 264 45.70 18.36 -16.55
C LYS A 264 45.88 18.43 -15.02
N GLU A 265 45.64 19.60 -14.42
CA GLU A 265 45.82 19.85 -12.98
C GLU A 265 44.48 19.88 -12.23
N ARG A 266 43.35 19.65 -12.92
CA ARG A 266 42.03 19.73 -12.31
C ARG A 266 41.65 18.44 -11.61
N HIS A 267 41.20 18.58 -10.38
CA HIS A 267 40.48 17.56 -9.62
C HIS A 267 39.00 17.93 -9.60
N ASN A 268 38.31 17.78 -10.74
CA ASN A 268 36.95 18.27 -10.94
C ASN A 268 35.91 17.27 -10.40
N ALA A 269 35.33 17.58 -9.23
CA ALA A 269 34.33 16.72 -8.60
C ALA A 269 33.06 16.52 -9.45
N LEU A 270 32.65 17.53 -10.22
CA LEU A 270 31.45 17.43 -11.07
C LEU A 270 31.67 16.55 -12.30
N LEU A 271 32.89 16.53 -12.86
CA LEU A 271 33.23 15.60 -13.93
C LEU A 271 33.19 14.14 -13.43
N ALA A 272 33.74 13.88 -12.24
CA ALA A 272 33.68 12.58 -11.60
C ALA A 272 32.23 12.15 -11.31
N ALA A 273 31.39 13.08 -10.81
CA ALA A 273 29.96 12.84 -10.61
C ALA A 273 29.24 12.48 -11.92
N ALA A 274 29.47 13.22 -13.00
CA ALA A 274 28.86 12.95 -14.30
C ALA A 274 29.20 11.54 -14.83
N LYS A 275 30.47 11.14 -14.70
CA LYS A 275 30.92 9.77 -15.05
C LYS A 275 30.26 8.71 -14.18
N LEU A 276 30.10 8.97 -12.88
CA LEU A 276 29.45 8.02 -11.97
C LEU A 276 27.94 7.89 -12.27
N ILE A 277 27.27 8.98 -12.61
CA ILE A 277 25.86 8.98 -13.04
C ILE A 277 25.68 8.12 -14.29
N GLU A 278 26.53 8.30 -15.30
CA GLU A 278 26.52 7.47 -16.51
C GLU A 278 26.81 5.99 -16.19
N THR A 279 27.72 5.74 -15.25
CA THR A 279 28.04 4.38 -14.79
C THR A 279 26.84 3.70 -14.16
N VAL A 280 26.08 4.38 -13.28
CA VAL A 280 24.86 3.84 -12.69
C VAL A 280 23.87 3.42 -13.77
N GLN A 281 23.60 4.31 -14.74
CA GLN A 281 22.72 4.01 -15.88
C GLN A 281 23.21 2.77 -16.65
N ASN A 282 24.50 2.70 -16.96
CA ASN A 282 25.08 1.61 -17.75
C ASN A 282 25.02 0.27 -17.01
N VAL A 283 25.43 0.22 -15.73
CA VAL A 283 25.43 -1.01 -14.92
C VAL A 283 24.01 -1.55 -14.79
N VAL A 284 23.04 -0.69 -14.48
CA VAL A 284 21.64 -1.08 -14.28
C VAL A 284 20.99 -1.55 -15.58
N THR A 285 21.26 -0.89 -16.70
CA THR A 285 20.63 -1.25 -18.00
C THR A 285 21.28 -2.43 -18.71
N GLN A 286 22.53 -2.75 -18.40
CA GLN A 286 23.20 -3.95 -18.92
C GLN A 286 22.77 -5.22 -18.19
N GLU A 287 22.29 -5.10 -16.96
CA GLU A 287 21.71 -6.22 -16.23
C GLU A 287 20.37 -6.63 -16.89
N PRO A 288 20.15 -7.92 -17.19
CA PRO A 288 18.83 -8.38 -17.63
C PRO A 288 17.82 -8.36 -16.48
N GLY A 289 16.64 -7.80 -16.70
CA GLY A 289 15.56 -7.86 -15.71
C GLY A 289 14.74 -6.58 -15.63
N ARG A 290 14.24 -6.31 -14.42
CA ARG A 290 13.36 -5.17 -14.10
C ARG A 290 13.97 -4.25 -13.03
N GLN A 291 15.25 -4.44 -12.71
CA GLN A 291 15.97 -3.57 -11.79
C GLN A 291 15.97 -2.12 -12.31
N VAL A 292 15.91 -1.19 -11.37
CA VAL A 292 16.01 0.23 -11.67
C VAL A 292 17.09 0.85 -10.79
N GLY A 293 17.70 1.91 -11.28
CA GLY A 293 18.70 2.66 -10.55
C GLY A 293 18.65 4.13 -10.93
N THR A 294 18.67 4.99 -9.92
CA THR A 294 18.39 6.42 -10.08
C THR A 294 19.36 7.25 -9.28
N VAL A 295 19.91 8.30 -9.91
CA VAL A 295 20.55 9.43 -9.21
C VAL A 295 19.56 10.59 -9.23
N GLY A 296 18.80 10.75 -8.14
CA GLY A 296 17.70 11.71 -8.07
C GLY A 296 18.06 13.05 -7.43
N LYS A 297 19.15 13.11 -6.67
CA LYS A 297 19.59 14.31 -5.92
C LYS A 297 21.03 14.65 -6.28
N LEU A 298 21.32 15.92 -6.57
CA LEU A 298 22.68 16.39 -6.89
C LEU A 298 22.90 17.79 -6.29
N GLU A 299 23.93 17.93 -5.46
CA GLU A 299 24.37 19.19 -4.85
C GLU A 299 25.83 19.45 -5.23
N VAL A 300 26.09 20.60 -5.86
CA VAL A 300 27.42 20.97 -6.37
C VAL A 300 27.97 22.12 -5.53
N PHE A 301 29.25 22.11 -5.20
CA PHE A 301 29.88 23.16 -4.40
C PHE A 301 31.20 23.65 -5.04
N PRO A 302 31.42 24.98 -5.19
CA PRO A 302 30.55 26.08 -4.74
C PRO A 302 29.41 26.44 -5.72
N ASN A 303 29.21 25.66 -6.79
CA ASN A 303 28.19 25.89 -7.83
C ASN A 303 28.30 27.24 -8.57
N ALA A 304 29.54 27.68 -8.87
CA ALA A 304 29.80 28.90 -9.63
C ALA A 304 30.35 28.58 -11.02
N VAL A 305 29.85 29.29 -12.04
CA VAL A 305 30.17 29.04 -13.46
C VAL A 305 31.67 29.12 -13.78
N ASN A 306 32.41 29.95 -13.04
CA ASN A 306 33.83 30.22 -13.24
C ASN A 306 34.74 29.51 -12.22
N VAL A 307 34.22 28.50 -11.52
CA VAL A 307 34.97 27.72 -10.52
C VAL A 307 34.90 26.24 -10.87
N VAL A 308 36.05 25.56 -10.91
CA VAL A 308 36.12 24.09 -10.96
C VAL A 308 35.47 23.56 -9.68
N PRO A 309 34.44 22.70 -9.73
CA PRO A 309 33.79 22.20 -8.51
C PRO A 309 34.72 21.33 -7.67
N GLY A 310 34.80 21.65 -6.38
CA GLY A 310 35.66 20.94 -5.42
C GLY A 310 34.91 19.90 -4.58
N LEU A 311 33.58 19.92 -4.58
CA LEU A 311 32.76 18.95 -3.86
C LEU A 311 31.44 18.76 -4.60
N VAL A 312 31.02 17.51 -4.71
CA VAL A 312 29.66 17.13 -5.13
C VAL A 312 29.11 16.12 -4.15
N LYS A 313 27.83 16.27 -3.79
CA LYS A 313 27.07 15.28 -3.03
C LYS A 313 25.89 14.82 -3.88
N HIS A 314 25.66 13.52 -3.98
CA HIS A 314 24.49 12.99 -4.65
C HIS A 314 24.01 11.69 -4.01
N SER A 315 22.84 11.21 -4.42
CA SER A 315 22.31 9.90 -4.01
C SER A 315 22.41 8.89 -5.14
N ILE A 316 22.49 7.60 -4.81
CA ILE A 316 22.19 6.50 -5.73
C ILE A 316 21.13 5.65 -5.05
N GLU A 317 20.06 5.32 -5.75
CA GLU A 317 19.03 4.39 -5.27
C GLU A 317 18.91 3.24 -6.27
N LEU A 318 18.96 2.00 -5.79
CA LEU A 318 18.79 0.79 -6.58
C LEU A 318 17.57 0.02 -6.08
N ARG A 319 16.75 -0.51 -7.00
CA ARG A 319 15.60 -1.35 -6.65
C ARG A 319 15.50 -2.60 -7.50
N ASP A 320 15.18 -3.73 -6.88
CA ASP A 320 14.79 -5.01 -7.52
C ASP A 320 14.12 -5.91 -6.48
N LEU A 321 13.39 -6.96 -6.89
CA LEU A 321 12.88 -7.95 -5.95
C LEU A 321 13.99 -8.81 -5.31
N SER A 322 15.12 -9.00 -5.99
CA SER A 322 16.28 -9.72 -5.45
C SER A 322 17.23 -8.77 -4.74
N GLU A 323 17.35 -8.96 -3.43
CA GLU A 323 18.36 -8.29 -2.59
C GLU A 323 19.78 -8.58 -3.11
N GLU A 324 20.04 -9.83 -3.49
CA GLU A 324 21.36 -10.23 -3.97
C GLU A 324 21.72 -9.51 -5.28
N LYS A 325 20.72 -9.26 -6.13
CA LYS A 325 20.92 -8.53 -7.37
C LYS A 325 21.29 -7.07 -7.09
N ILE A 326 20.51 -6.34 -6.27
CA ILE A 326 20.84 -4.93 -5.99
C ILE A 326 22.18 -4.79 -5.24
N ALA A 327 22.51 -5.72 -4.34
CA ALA A 327 23.80 -5.73 -3.66
C ALA A 327 24.95 -5.87 -4.66
N ARG A 328 24.85 -6.82 -5.61
CA ARG A 328 25.84 -7.00 -6.67
C ARG A 328 25.97 -5.77 -7.57
N LEU A 329 24.87 -5.13 -7.94
CA LEU A 329 24.90 -3.90 -8.76
C LEU A 329 25.56 -2.75 -7.99
N GLY A 330 25.26 -2.61 -6.70
CA GLY A 330 25.91 -1.65 -5.81
C GLY A 330 27.42 -1.89 -5.72
N ASP A 331 27.86 -3.13 -5.56
CA ASP A 331 29.28 -3.50 -5.52
C ASP A 331 29.99 -3.19 -6.85
N GLU A 332 29.33 -3.44 -7.99
CA GLU A 332 29.88 -3.09 -9.31
C GLU A 332 30.01 -1.57 -9.48
N ILE A 333 29.00 -0.80 -9.10
CA ILE A 333 29.04 0.66 -9.13
C ILE A 333 30.15 1.19 -8.21
N GLN A 334 30.30 0.62 -7.00
CA GLN A 334 31.35 0.98 -6.06
C GLN A 334 32.74 0.75 -6.65
N LYS A 335 32.94 -0.38 -7.33
CA LYS A 335 34.20 -0.70 -8.01
C LYS A 335 34.51 0.30 -9.13
N ARG A 336 33.52 0.62 -9.97
CA ARG A 336 33.67 1.62 -11.05
C ARG A 336 33.92 3.02 -10.50
N ALA A 337 33.32 3.38 -9.36
CA ALA A 337 33.59 4.65 -8.70
C ALA A 337 35.08 4.78 -8.30
N GLN A 338 35.72 3.69 -7.86
CA GLN A 338 37.16 3.70 -7.56
C GLN A 338 38.02 3.89 -8.83
N GLU A 339 37.58 3.39 -9.98
CA GLU A 339 38.26 3.61 -11.26
C GLU A 339 38.14 5.08 -11.70
N ILE A 340 36.94 5.66 -11.59
CA ILE A 340 36.67 7.07 -11.88
C ILE A 340 37.51 7.97 -10.98
N ALA A 341 37.54 7.70 -9.66
CA ALA A 341 38.33 8.46 -8.69
C ALA A 341 39.80 8.57 -9.09
N LYS A 342 40.39 7.47 -9.57
CA LYS A 342 41.78 7.45 -10.09
C LYS A 342 41.92 8.25 -11.39
N GLU A 343 40.98 8.09 -12.31
CA GLU A 343 41.00 8.79 -13.61
C GLU A 343 40.91 10.32 -13.44
N THR A 344 40.06 10.79 -12.54
CA THR A 344 39.80 12.22 -12.31
C THR A 344 40.66 12.83 -11.21
N GLY A 345 41.48 12.03 -10.54
CA GLY A 345 42.27 12.44 -9.38
C GLY A 345 41.39 12.93 -8.21
N THR A 346 40.16 12.45 -8.08
CA THR A 346 39.24 12.84 -7.00
C THR A 346 39.14 11.72 -5.97
N GLU A 347 38.58 12.02 -4.81
CA GLU A 347 38.12 11.02 -3.85
C GLU A 347 36.62 10.82 -4.01
N ILE A 348 36.15 9.57 -4.03
CA ILE A 348 34.73 9.23 -4.08
C ILE A 348 34.42 8.31 -2.91
N ILE A 349 33.57 8.78 -2.01
CA ILE A 349 33.04 8.03 -0.87
C ILE A 349 31.60 7.70 -1.22
N MET A 350 31.25 6.42 -1.20
CA MET A 350 29.89 5.95 -1.40
C MET A 350 29.54 5.06 -0.20
N ALA A 351 28.57 5.50 0.58
CA ALA A 351 28.16 4.85 1.82
C ALA A 351 26.72 4.38 1.68
N LYS A 352 26.45 3.10 1.96
CA LYS A 352 25.08 2.59 2.03
C LYS A 352 24.39 3.25 3.23
N ALA A 353 23.38 4.08 2.94
CA ALA A 353 22.67 4.89 3.91
C ALA A 353 21.41 4.16 4.43
N GLU A 354 20.75 3.40 3.57
CA GLU A 354 19.49 2.72 3.89
C GLU A 354 19.38 1.42 3.10
N HIS A 355 18.72 0.44 3.72
CA HIS A 355 18.36 -0.82 3.08
C HIS A 355 16.95 -1.23 3.52
N ASP A 356 16.06 -1.42 2.55
CA ASP A 356 14.74 -1.99 2.73
C ASP A 356 14.69 -3.39 2.11
N ALA A 357 14.42 -4.40 2.92
CA ALA A 357 14.21 -5.76 2.46
C ALA A 357 12.89 -5.86 1.65
N PRO A 358 12.81 -6.70 0.61
CA PRO A 358 11.62 -6.85 -0.20
C PRO A 358 10.50 -7.48 0.63
N ALA A 359 9.27 -7.20 0.21
CA ALA A 359 8.09 -7.88 0.72
C ALA A 359 7.55 -8.80 -0.36
N VAL A 360 7.94 -10.07 -0.33
CA VAL A 360 7.52 -11.06 -1.33
C VAL A 360 6.06 -11.43 -1.11
N ALA A 361 5.27 -11.42 -2.19
CA ALA A 361 3.88 -11.86 -2.13
C ALA A 361 3.79 -13.38 -2.00
N ASP A 362 2.84 -13.85 -1.20
CA ASP A 362 2.63 -15.27 -0.96
C ASP A 362 2.16 -15.98 -2.25
N PRO A 363 2.82 -17.10 -2.67
CA PRO A 363 2.48 -17.80 -3.91
C PRO A 363 1.03 -18.30 -3.99
N GLU A 364 0.42 -18.63 -2.86
CA GLU A 364 -0.99 -19.02 -2.81
C GLU A 364 -1.86 -17.81 -3.19
N MET A 365 -1.58 -16.63 -2.63
CA MET A 365 -2.34 -15.42 -2.92
C MET A 365 -2.24 -15.04 -4.41
N GLN A 366 -1.04 -15.11 -4.98
CA GLN A 366 -0.83 -14.89 -6.42
C GLN A 366 -1.66 -15.87 -7.25
N THR A 367 -1.60 -17.17 -6.94
CA THR A 367 -2.33 -18.22 -7.66
C THR A 367 -3.85 -18.02 -7.56
N LYS A 368 -4.35 -17.59 -6.38
CA LYS A 368 -5.77 -17.32 -6.15
C LYS A 368 -6.24 -16.09 -6.91
N SER A 369 -5.42 -15.04 -7.01
CA SER A 369 -5.70 -13.86 -7.83
C SER A 369 -5.71 -14.17 -9.32
N GLU A 370 -4.78 -15.01 -9.81
CA GLU A 370 -4.78 -15.49 -11.19
C GLU A 370 -6.05 -16.30 -11.50
N ALA A 371 -6.43 -17.22 -10.61
CA ALA A 371 -7.64 -18.01 -10.76
C ALA A 371 -8.91 -17.15 -10.72
N ALA A 372 -8.96 -16.14 -9.85
CA ALA A 372 -10.05 -15.17 -9.77
C ALA A 372 -10.19 -14.38 -11.08
N ALA A 373 -9.08 -13.83 -11.60
CA ALA A 373 -9.08 -13.10 -12.86
C ALA A 373 -9.47 -14.00 -14.05
N ALA A 374 -8.95 -15.23 -14.11
CA ALA A 374 -9.31 -16.20 -15.14
C ALA A 374 -10.81 -16.54 -15.11
N GLY A 375 -11.39 -16.72 -13.92
CA GLY A 375 -12.84 -16.94 -13.75
C GLY A 375 -13.70 -15.75 -14.20
N LEU A 376 -13.13 -14.55 -14.28
CA LEU A 376 -13.76 -13.34 -14.80
C LEU A 376 -13.45 -13.09 -16.29
N GLY A 377 -12.65 -13.94 -16.93
CA GLY A 377 -12.21 -13.77 -18.32
C GLY A 377 -11.17 -12.65 -18.52
N LEU A 378 -10.48 -12.24 -17.45
CA LEU A 378 -9.49 -11.17 -17.46
C LEU A 378 -8.08 -11.73 -17.65
N LYS A 379 -7.27 -11.07 -18.49
CA LYS A 379 -5.84 -11.39 -18.62
C LYS A 379 -5.08 -10.88 -17.41
N THR A 380 -4.04 -11.62 -17.02
CA THR A 380 -3.13 -11.23 -15.94
C THR A 380 -1.70 -11.09 -16.43
N MET A 381 -0.91 -10.32 -15.68
CA MET A 381 0.55 -10.26 -15.79
C MET A 381 1.15 -10.24 -14.39
N ARG A 382 2.25 -10.97 -14.17
CA ARG A 382 3.05 -10.85 -12.95
C ARG A 382 4.06 -9.71 -13.05
N LEU A 383 4.10 -8.89 -12.00
CA LEU A 383 5.00 -7.74 -11.90
C LEU A 383 5.33 -7.35 -10.46
N PRO A 384 6.52 -6.79 -10.20
CA PRO A 384 6.82 -6.20 -8.90
C PRO A 384 6.06 -4.89 -8.70
N SER A 385 5.77 -4.54 -7.45
CA SER A 385 5.51 -3.16 -7.08
C SER A 385 6.83 -2.41 -6.94
N GLY A 386 6.99 -1.35 -7.73
CA GLY A 386 8.14 -0.46 -7.62
C GLY A 386 8.02 0.54 -6.47
N ALA A 387 6.82 0.76 -5.95
CA ALA A 387 6.51 1.69 -4.87
C ALA A 387 6.26 0.95 -3.55
N GLY A 388 6.52 1.66 -2.44
CA GLY A 388 6.14 1.19 -1.12
C GLY A 388 4.63 1.20 -0.96
N GLN A 389 4.11 0.27 -0.16
CA GLN A 389 2.68 0.04 0.06
C GLN A 389 2.47 -0.56 1.45
N ASP A 390 1.30 -0.40 2.07
CA ASP A 390 1.01 -0.95 3.40
C ASP A 390 1.26 -2.47 3.48
N ALA A 391 1.00 -3.20 2.39
CA ALA A 391 1.33 -4.61 2.24
C ALA A 391 2.78 -4.96 2.61
N GLN A 392 3.76 -4.06 2.42
CA GLN A 392 5.15 -4.33 2.79
C GLN A 392 5.34 -4.44 4.31
N MET A 393 4.59 -3.62 5.06
CA MET A 393 4.63 -3.65 6.52
C MET A 393 3.93 -4.90 7.01
N ILE A 394 2.74 -5.17 6.48
CA ILE A 394 1.92 -6.32 6.89
C ILE A 394 2.57 -7.66 6.52
N ALA A 395 3.40 -7.71 5.46
CA ALA A 395 4.21 -8.87 5.13
C ALA A 395 5.12 -9.35 6.28
N LYS A 396 5.50 -8.46 7.22
CA LYS A 396 6.29 -8.84 8.40
C LYS A 396 5.46 -9.57 9.46
N ALA A 397 4.14 -9.51 9.39
CA ALA A 397 3.22 -10.09 10.36
C ALA A 397 2.48 -11.34 9.83
N GLY A 398 2.40 -11.53 8.52
CA GLY A 398 1.76 -12.70 7.91
C GLY A 398 1.75 -12.67 6.37
N PRO A 399 1.13 -13.68 5.73
CA PRO A 399 1.04 -13.78 4.28
C PRO A 399 0.34 -12.57 3.66
N MET A 400 0.88 -12.02 2.57
CA MET A 400 0.24 -10.93 1.82
C MET A 400 0.17 -11.22 0.33
N GLY A 401 -0.76 -10.58 -0.36
CA GLY A 401 -0.80 -10.50 -1.81
C GLY A 401 -1.35 -9.15 -2.26
N MET A 402 -0.98 -8.72 -3.46
CA MET A 402 -1.53 -7.51 -4.04
C MET A 402 -2.04 -7.73 -5.46
N ILE A 403 -3.06 -6.96 -5.81
CA ILE A 403 -3.67 -6.93 -7.14
C ILE A 403 -3.50 -5.51 -7.66
N PHE A 404 -2.94 -5.38 -8.85
CA PHE A 404 -2.83 -4.10 -9.54
C PHE A 404 -3.86 -3.93 -10.65
N VAL A 405 -4.28 -2.69 -10.86
CA VAL A 405 -5.00 -2.24 -12.06
C VAL A 405 -4.18 -1.20 -12.83
N PRO A 406 -4.39 -1.03 -14.15
CA PRO A 406 -3.60 -0.11 -14.96
C PRO A 406 -3.74 1.35 -14.53
N SER A 407 -2.60 2.04 -14.39
CA SER A 407 -2.55 3.51 -14.37
C SER A 407 -2.36 4.04 -15.79
N VAL A 408 -3.26 4.91 -16.26
CA VAL A 408 -3.16 5.49 -17.62
C VAL A 408 -1.87 6.30 -17.73
N ASP A 409 -1.07 5.97 -18.76
CA ASP A 409 0.28 6.48 -19.00
C ASP A 409 1.29 6.28 -17.84
N GLY A 410 0.92 5.52 -16.82
CA GLY A 410 1.72 5.32 -15.60
C GLY A 410 1.91 6.59 -14.77
N ILE A 411 0.90 7.46 -14.75
CA ILE A 411 0.91 8.67 -13.94
C ILE A 411 0.31 8.35 -12.56
N SER A 412 1.05 8.68 -11.49
CA SER A 412 0.62 8.65 -10.08
C SER A 412 1.16 9.87 -9.33
N HIS A 413 0.71 10.09 -8.10
CA HIS A 413 1.16 11.22 -7.25
C HIS A 413 0.98 12.57 -7.97
N SER A 414 -0.09 12.67 -8.73
CA SER A 414 -0.39 13.80 -9.60
C SER A 414 -1.91 13.93 -9.77
N PRO A 415 -2.44 15.15 -9.95
CA PRO A 415 -3.87 15.32 -10.26
C PRO A 415 -4.28 14.63 -11.57
N LYS A 416 -3.31 14.36 -12.46
CA LYS A 416 -3.51 13.66 -13.73
C LYS A 416 -3.55 12.13 -13.60
N GLU A 417 -3.33 11.59 -12.40
CA GLU A 417 -3.50 10.17 -12.14
C GLU A 417 -4.92 9.72 -12.53
N PHE A 418 -4.97 8.67 -13.33
CA PHE A 418 -6.24 8.18 -13.83
C PHE A 418 -6.20 6.67 -14.05
N THR A 419 -7.20 5.99 -13.50
CA THR A 419 -7.54 4.60 -13.79
C THR A 419 -8.94 4.59 -14.38
N ARG A 420 -9.16 3.80 -15.45
CA ARG A 420 -10.49 3.73 -16.07
C ARG A 420 -11.47 3.08 -15.09
N TRP A 421 -12.72 3.55 -15.08
CA TRP A 421 -13.75 2.98 -14.20
C TRP A 421 -13.96 1.47 -14.39
N GLU A 422 -13.82 0.98 -15.63
CA GLU A 422 -13.85 -0.45 -15.93
C GLU A 422 -12.70 -1.20 -15.24
N ASP A 423 -11.49 -0.65 -15.26
CA ASP A 423 -10.33 -1.23 -14.60
C ASP A 423 -10.48 -1.23 -13.07
N CYS A 424 -11.02 -0.15 -12.48
CA CYS A 424 -11.38 -0.11 -11.06
C CYS A 424 -12.36 -1.25 -10.70
N ALA A 425 -13.40 -1.44 -11.51
CA ALA A 425 -14.39 -2.48 -11.31
C ALA A 425 -13.80 -3.90 -11.50
N ASN A 426 -12.91 -4.07 -12.48
CA ASN A 426 -12.18 -5.32 -12.71
C ASN A 426 -11.33 -5.70 -11.49
N GLY A 427 -10.51 -4.76 -10.98
CA GLY A 427 -9.70 -4.96 -9.79
C GLY A 427 -10.53 -5.32 -8.55
N ALA A 428 -11.61 -4.59 -8.30
CA ALA A 428 -12.51 -4.86 -7.17
C ALA A 428 -13.20 -6.24 -7.28
N ASN A 429 -13.60 -6.66 -8.48
CA ASN A 429 -14.12 -8.00 -8.70
C ASN A 429 -13.03 -9.08 -8.51
N VAL A 430 -11.80 -8.87 -8.99
CA VAL A 430 -10.72 -9.82 -8.77
C VAL A 430 -10.41 -9.95 -7.27
N LEU A 431 -10.39 -8.85 -6.52
CA LEU A 431 -10.21 -8.88 -5.06
C LEU A 431 -11.34 -9.68 -4.38
N LEU A 432 -12.61 -9.42 -4.74
CA LEU A 432 -13.76 -10.18 -4.25
C LEU A 432 -13.59 -11.68 -4.48
N HIS A 433 -13.29 -12.10 -5.70
CA HIS A 433 -13.18 -13.52 -6.06
C HIS A 433 -11.93 -14.16 -5.46
N THR A 434 -10.84 -13.42 -5.30
CA THR A 434 -9.64 -13.87 -4.59
C THR A 434 -9.98 -14.22 -3.13
N ILE A 435 -10.67 -13.32 -2.43
CA ILE A 435 -11.17 -13.55 -1.06
C ILE A 435 -12.03 -14.81 -1.01
N LEU A 436 -12.98 -14.97 -1.94
CA LEU A 436 -13.86 -16.13 -1.97
C LEU A 436 -13.15 -17.45 -2.27
N LEU A 437 -12.05 -17.42 -3.03
CA LEU A 437 -11.24 -18.61 -3.30
C LEU A 437 -10.34 -19.00 -2.12
N ILE A 438 -9.89 -18.03 -1.33
CA ILE A 438 -9.15 -18.24 -0.08
C ILE A 438 -10.09 -18.71 1.03
N ASP A 439 -11.32 -18.18 1.06
CA ASP A 439 -12.32 -18.54 2.06
C ASP A 439 -12.66 -20.04 2.07
N ARG A 440 -12.49 -20.70 0.91
CA ARG A 440 -12.73 -22.15 0.74
C ARG A 440 -11.60 -23.03 1.25
N THR A 441 -10.41 -22.48 1.39
CA THR A 441 -9.25 -23.20 1.95
C THR A 441 -9.24 -23.09 3.48
N ALA A 442 -8.50 -23.95 4.17
CA ALA A 442 -8.38 -23.89 5.64
C ALA A 442 -7.34 -22.86 6.08
#